data_AF-A0A644VX51-F1
#
_entry.id   AF-A0A644VX51-F1
#
_cell.length_a   1.000
_cell.length_b   1.000
_cell.length_c   1.000
_cell.angle_alpha   90.00
_cell.angle_beta   90.00
_cell.angle_gamma   90.00
#
_symmetry.space_group_name_H-M   'P 1'
#
loop_
_entity.id
_entity.type
_entity.pdbx_description
1 polymer ?
#
loop_
_entity_poly.entity_id
_entity_poly.type
_entity_poly.pdbx_seq_one_letter_code
_entity_poly.pdbx_strand_id
1 'polypeptide(L)'
;MMDKELHTILKETGNRNPFTVPENYFESFAAEIDTKIGKDRLSAKKLLKPWFYMAAMFVGVFLMGNLFYTVYQNNREIEADLYEMYVMSQIDQTVVMDYYPVESDGVE
;
A
#
# COMPACT_ATOMS: atom_id res chain seq x y z
N MET A 1 -13.87 63.83 -11.68
CA MET A 1 -15.08 63.48 -12.48
C MET A 1 -15.87 62.35 -11.79
N MET A 2 -15.22 61.25 -11.39
CA MET A 2 -15.84 60.10 -10.71
C MET A 2 -16.42 60.40 -9.32
N ASP A 3 -15.81 61.34 -8.61
CA ASP A 3 -16.22 61.89 -7.32
C ASP A 3 -17.59 62.60 -7.37
N LYS A 4 -17.89 63.29 -8.48
CA LYS A 4 -19.16 64.00 -8.67
C LYS A 4 -20.32 63.04 -8.96
N GLU A 5 -20.06 61.95 -9.70
CA GLU A 5 -21.07 60.93 -9.98
C GLU A 5 -21.45 60.15 -8.73
N LEU A 6 -20.47 59.70 -7.93
CA LEU A 6 -20.72 58.97 -6.70
C LEU A 6 -21.54 59.81 -5.70
N HIS A 7 -21.21 61.09 -5.52
CA HIS A 7 -21.97 62.02 -4.68
C HIS A 7 -23.42 62.22 -5.17
N THR A 8 -23.63 62.21 -6.48
CA THR A 8 -24.98 62.35 -7.07
C THR A 8 -25.81 61.10 -6.80
N ILE A 9 -25.22 59.90 -7.03
CA ILE A 9 -25.87 58.60 -6.79
C ILE A 9 -26.22 58.42 -5.30
N LEU A 10 -25.32 58.78 -4.39
CA LEU A 10 -25.55 58.73 -2.93
C LEU A 10 -26.69 59.67 -2.50
N LYS A 11 -26.75 60.87 -3.08
CA LYS A 11 -27.78 61.87 -2.76
C LYS A 11 -29.16 61.45 -3.30
N GLU A 12 -29.19 60.80 -4.46
CA GLU A 12 -30.41 60.31 -5.12
C GLU A 12 -30.95 59.02 -4.46
N THR A 13 -30.05 58.12 -4.06
CA THR A 13 -30.39 56.85 -3.38
C THR A 13 -30.77 57.08 -1.91
N GLY A 14 -30.21 58.10 -1.26
CA GLY A 14 -30.50 58.43 0.14
C GLY A 14 -30.26 57.25 1.09
N ASN A 15 -31.13 57.08 2.09
CA ASN A 15 -31.10 55.93 3.03
C ASN A 15 -32.00 54.77 2.58
N ARG A 16 -32.40 54.73 1.30
CA ARG A 16 -33.28 53.70 0.75
C ARG A 16 -32.41 52.54 0.32
N ASN A 17 -32.68 51.34 0.83
CA ASN A 17 -31.95 50.15 0.43
C ASN A 17 -32.39 49.71 -0.99
N PRO A 18 -31.52 49.77 -2.01
CA PRO A 18 -31.85 49.33 -3.36
C PRO A 18 -31.71 47.81 -3.54
N PHE A 19 -31.20 47.09 -2.54
CA PHE A 19 -30.98 45.66 -2.62
C PHE A 19 -32.22 44.91 -2.16
N THR A 20 -32.85 44.20 -3.09
CA THR A 20 -33.92 43.24 -2.80
C THR A 20 -33.44 41.85 -3.14
N VAL A 21 -33.61 40.91 -2.22
CA VAL A 21 -33.34 39.49 -2.51
C VAL A 21 -34.50 38.90 -3.32
N PRO A 22 -34.21 37.95 -4.24
CA PRO A 22 -35.26 37.17 -4.89
C PRO A 22 -36.12 36.41 -3.87
N GLU A 23 -37.36 36.12 -4.27
CA GLU A 23 -38.24 35.25 -3.50
C GLU A 23 -37.58 33.89 -3.30
N ASN A 24 -37.63 33.37 -2.08
CA ASN A 24 -37.02 32.10 -1.69
C ASN A 24 -35.48 32.01 -1.78
N TYR A 25 -34.76 33.14 -1.82
CA TYR A 25 -33.29 33.17 -1.85
C TYR A 25 -32.67 32.43 -0.66
N PHE A 26 -33.13 32.71 0.57
CA PHE A 26 -32.52 32.12 1.77
C PHE A 26 -32.81 30.63 1.94
N GLU A 27 -34.00 30.15 1.53
CA GLU A 27 -34.32 28.71 1.60
C GLU A 27 -33.53 27.90 0.58
N SER A 28 -33.45 28.38 -0.67
CA SER A 28 -32.64 27.72 -1.71
C SER A 28 -31.15 27.79 -1.38
N PHE A 29 -30.67 28.93 -0.85
CA PHE A 29 -29.30 29.07 -0.39
C PHE A 29 -28.97 28.10 0.75
N ALA A 30 -29.83 27.97 1.76
CA ALA A 30 -29.65 27.02 2.86
C ALA A 30 -29.65 25.56 2.36
N ALA A 31 -30.50 25.22 1.39
CA ALA A 31 -30.51 23.89 0.78
C ALA A 31 -29.25 23.62 -0.07
N GLU A 32 -28.72 24.64 -0.74
CA GLU A 32 -27.54 24.51 -1.60
C GLU A 32 -26.20 24.59 -0.85
N ILE A 33 -26.17 25.13 0.37
CA ILE A 33 -24.91 25.40 1.09
C ILE A 33 -24.10 24.12 1.32
N ASP A 34 -24.77 23.04 1.71
CA ASP A 34 -24.15 21.73 1.92
C ASP A 34 -23.57 21.16 0.62
N THR A 35 -24.25 21.41 -0.51
CA THR A 35 -23.79 20.95 -1.82
C THR A 35 -22.58 21.73 -2.34
N LYS A 36 -22.48 23.02 -2.00
CA LYS A 36 -21.35 23.89 -2.35
C LYS A 36 -20.13 23.63 -1.47
N ILE A 37 -20.34 23.33 -0.19
CA ILE A 37 -19.26 23.00 0.77
C ILE A 37 -18.79 21.55 0.62
N GLY A 38 -19.68 20.62 0.27
CA GLY A 38 -19.39 19.19 0.24
C GLY A 38 -18.57 18.69 -0.97
N LYS A 39 -18.51 19.45 -2.06
CA LYS A 39 -17.89 19.02 -3.33
C LYS A 39 -16.36 19.06 -3.34
N ASP A 40 -15.73 19.84 -2.46
CA ASP A 40 -14.27 20.00 -2.39
C ASP A 40 -13.58 19.13 -1.34
N ARG A 41 -14.22 18.03 -0.93
CA ARG A 41 -13.48 16.92 -0.32
C ARG A 41 -12.73 16.23 -1.44
N LEU A 42 -11.60 16.81 -1.86
CA LEU A 42 -10.58 16.21 -2.73
C LEU A 42 -10.56 14.73 -2.43
N SER A 43 -11.07 13.94 -3.38
CA SER A 43 -11.32 12.52 -3.17
C SER A 43 -10.06 11.92 -2.56
N ALA A 44 -10.11 11.52 -1.28
CA ALA A 44 -8.92 11.03 -0.56
C ALA A 44 -8.25 9.88 -1.34
N LYS A 45 -9.03 9.18 -2.17
CA LYS A 45 -8.62 8.18 -3.15
C LYS A 45 -7.57 8.69 -4.16
N LYS A 46 -7.61 9.96 -4.58
CA LYS A 46 -6.63 10.58 -5.49
C LYS A 46 -5.28 10.83 -4.80
N LEU A 47 -5.27 11.10 -3.50
CA LEU A 47 -4.05 11.32 -2.72
C LEU A 47 -3.36 10.00 -2.34
N LEU A 48 -4.14 8.93 -2.16
CA LEU A 48 -3.62 7.60 -1.87
C LEU A 48 -3.10 6.86 -3.12
N LYS A 49 -3.50 7.30 -4.32
CA LYS A 49 -3.15 6.67 -5.59
C LYS A 49 -1.63 6.49 -5.82
N PRO A 50 -0.76 7.49 -5.58
CA PRO A 50 0.68 7.28 -5.68
C PRO A 50 1.25 6.35 -4.59
N TRP A 51 0.61 6.29 -3.42
CA TRP A 51 1.08 5.47 -2.30
C TRP A 51 0.88 3.97 -2.55
N PHE A 52 -0.21 3.61 -3.23
CA PHE A 52 -0.43 2.23 -3.69
C PHE A 52 0.63 1.75 -4.70
N TYR A 53 1.14 2.64 -5.55
CA TYR A 53 2.20 2.29 -6.50
C TYR A 53 3.53 1.99 -5.77
N MET A 54 3.86 2.79 -4.75
CA MET A 54 5.02 2.53 -3.90
C MET A 54 4.88 1.20 -3.15
N ALA A 55 3.72 0.93 -2.55
CA ALA A 55 3.46 -0.35 -1.88
C ALA A 55 3.62 -1.54 -2.83
N ALA A 56 3.12 -1.45 -4.07
CA ALA A 56 3.25 -2.52 -5.06
C ALA A 56 4.72 -2.84 -5.41
N MET A 57 5.57 -1.82 -5.51
CA MET A 57 7.01 -2.00 -5.76
C MET A 57 7.70 -2.73 -4.61
N PHE A 58 7.42 -2.34 -3.36
CA PHE A 58 7.99 -3.01 -2.19
C PHE A 58 7.53 -4.47 -2.09
N VAL A 59 6.25 -4.75 -2.34
CA VAL A 59 5.73 -6.12 -2.37
C VAL A 59 6.40 -6.95 -3.46
N GLY A 60 6.60 -6.38 -4.66
CA GLY A 60 7.30 -7.04 -5.75
C GLY A 60 8.73 -7.43 -5.40
N VAL A 61 9.52 -6.50 -4.86
CA VAL A 61 10.90 -6.77 -4.41
C VAL A 61 10.93 -7.79 -3.27
N PHE A 62 10.00 -7.69 -2.31
CA PHE A 62 9.91 -8.63 -1.20
C PHE A 62 9.61 -10.05 -1.69
N LEU A 63 8.63 -10.22 -2.58
CA LEU A 63 8.29 -11.52 -3.15
C LEU A 63 9.44 -12.12 -3.95
N MET A 64 10.12 -11.30 -4.77
CA MET A 64 11.30 -11.76 -5.51
C MET A 64 12.43 -12.17 -4.56
N GLY A 65 12.73 -11.36 -3.54
CA GLY A 65 13.72 -11.69 -2.53
C GLY A 65 13.42 -13.00 -1.81
N ASN A 66 12.16 -13.24 -1.43
CA ASN A 66 11.73 -14.48 -0.79
C ASN A 66 11.85 -15.68 -1.75
N LEU A 67 11.44 -15.53 -3.02
CA LEU A 67 11.57 -16.60 -4.01
C LEU A 67 13.04 -16.97 -4.23
N PHE A 68 13.91 -15.97 -4.43
CA PHE A 68 15.34 -16.19 -4.61
C PHE A 68 16.00 -16.79 -3.36
N TYR A 69 15.60 -16.34 -2.16
CA TYR A 69 16.11 -16.89 -0.91
C TYR A 69 15.74 -18.37 -0.76
N THR A 70 14.48 -18.74 -1.02
CA THR A 70 14.03 -20.14 -0.98
C THR A 70 14.75 -21.01 -2.01
N VAL A 71 14.90 -20.53 -3.25
CA VAL A 71 15.64 -21.26 -4.30
C VAL A 71 17.11 -21.41 -3.94
N TYR A 72 17.74 -20.37 -3.39
CA TYR A 72 19.14 -20.40 -2.96
C TYR A 72 19.36 -21.43 -1.83
N GLN A 73 18.49 -21.44 -0.82
CA GLN A 73 18.60 -22.42 0.26
C GLN A 73 18.35 -23.84 -0.23
N ASN A 74 17.34 -24.06 -1.07
CA ASN A 74 17.04 -25.37 -1.64
C ASN A 74 18.21 -25.90 -2.49
N ASN A 75 18.87 -25.04 -3.28
CA ASN A 75 20.05 -25.45 -4.03
C ASN A 75 21.23 -25.84 -3.12
N ARG A 76 21.39 -25.15 -1.99
CA ARG A 76 22.43 -25.50 -1.00
C ARG A 76 22.15 -26.82 -0.30
N GLU A 77 20.90 -27.11 0.02
CA GLU A 77 20.49 -28.41 0.58
C GLU A 77 20.74 -29.54 -0.42
N ILE A 78 20.37 -29.35 -1.69
CA ILE A 78 20.66 -30.33 -2.76
C ILE A 78 22.16 -30.59 -2.91
N GLU A 79 23.00 -29.55 -2.86
CA GLU A 79 24.46 -29.70 -2.92
C GLU A 79 25.01 -30.50 -1.73
N ALA A 80 24.47 -30.28 -0.52
CA ALA A 80 24.85 -31.03 0.66
C ALA A 80 24.46 -32.52 0.54
N ASP A 81 23.22 -32.81 0.14
CA ASP A 81 22.73 -34.17 -0.07
C ASP A 81 23.55 -34.92 -1.12
N LEU A 82 23.91 -34.25 -2.22
CA LEU A 82 24.76 -34.80 -3.28
C LEU A 82 26.17 -35.14 -2.76
N TYR A 83 26.75 -34.28 -1.93
CA TYR A 83 28.06 -34.51 -1.33
C TYR A 83 28.04 -35.71 -0.37
N GLU A 84 27.03 -35.79 0.50
CA GLU A 84 26.85 -36.93 1.41
C GLU A 84 26.71 -38.25 0.64
N MET A 85 25.88 -38.26 -0.40
CA MET A 85 25.72 -39.43 -1.28
C MET A 85 27.05 -39.81 -1.96
N TYR A 86 27.83 -38.84 -2.44
CA TYR A 86 29.13 -39.09 -3.07
C TYR A 86 30.13 -39.73 -2.10
N VAL A 87 30.20 -39.23 -0.87
CA VAL A 87 31.09 -39.80 0.16
C VAL A 87 30.62 -41.19 0.56
N MET A 88 29.33 -41.41 0.80
CA MET A 88 28.78 -42.73 1.13
C MET A 88 28.98 -43.77 0.03
N SER A 89 28.95 -43.37 -1.24
CA SER A 89 29.18 -44.29 -2.37
C SER A 89 30.61 -44.84 -2.43
N GLN A 90 31.57 -44.13 -1.81
CA GLN A 90 32.98 -44.53 -1.76
C GLN A 90 33.33 -45.35 -0.51
N ILE A 91 32.48 -45.33 0.51
CA ILE A 91 32.71 -46.07 1.75
C ILE A 91 32.33 -47.53 1.51
N ASP A 92 33.25 -48.45 1.85
CA ASP A 92 32.99 -49.88 1.76
C ASP A 92 32.02 -50.33 2.86
N GLN A 93 31.06 -51.19 2.51
CA GLN A 93 29.99 -51.61 3.43
C GLN A 93 30.51 -52.35 4.67
N THR A 94 31.68 -52.99 4.59
CA THR A 94 32.26 -53.72 5.73
C THR A 94 32.71 -52.76 6.84
N VAL A 95 33.25 -51.60 6.46
CA VAL A 95 33.70 -50.57 7.40
C VAL A 95 32.54 -49.99 8.19
N VAL A 96 31.34 -49.93 7.60
CA VAL A 96 30.13 -49.45 8.30
C VAL A 96 29.65 -50.45 9.35
N MET A 97 29.76 -51.75 9.08
CA MET A 97 29.33 -52.81 10.00
C MET A 97 30.18 -52.88 11.27
N ASP A 98 31.45 -52.46 11.22
CA ASP A 98 32.33 -52.42 12.40
C ASP A 98 31.90 -51.40 13.46
N TYR A 99 31.06 -50.42 13.10
CA TYR A 99 30.55 -49.40 14.02
C TYR A 99 29.17 -49.72 14.62
N TYR A 100 28.46 -50.72 14.09
CA TYR A 100 27.21 -51.18 14.70
C TYR A 100 27.51 -52.31 15.68
N PRO A 101 27.09 -52.21 16.96
CA PRO A 101 27.22 -53.33 17.88
C PRO A 101 26.40 -54.48 17.30
N VAL A 102 27.07 -55.58 16.95
CA VAL A 102 26.42 -56.83 16.61
C VAL A 102 25.65 -57.25 17.85
N GLU A 103 24.33 -57.04 17.87
CA GLU A 103 23.46 -57.68 18.84
C GLU A 103 23.65 -59.18 18.64
N SER A 104 24.38 -59.79 19.58
CA SER A 104 24.47 -61.23 19.66
C SER A 104 23.09 -61.72 20.07
N ASP A 105 22.23 -61.99 19.08
CA ASP A 105 21.05 -62.79 19.31
C ASP A 105 21.52 -64.11 19.89
N GLY A 106 21.26 -64.27 21.18
CA GLY A 106 21.63 -65.43 21.96
C GLY A 106 21.01 -66.67 21.33
N VAL A 107 21.84 -67.52 20.76
CA VAL A 107 21.49 -68.90 20.45
C VAL A 107 22.24 -69.78 21.45
N GLU A 108 21.45 -70.55 22.21
CA GLU A 108 21.83 -71.59 23.18
C GLU A 108 23.03 -72.45 22.78
#